data_AF-A0A9N9KJX0-F1
#
_entry.id   AF-A0A9N9KJX0-F1
#
_cell.length_a   1.000
_cell.length_b   1.000
_cell.length_c   1.000
_cell.angle_alpha   90.00
_cell.angle_beta   90.00
_cell.angle_gamma   90.00
#
_symmetry.space_group_name_H-M   'P 1'
#
loop_
_entity.id
_entity.type
_entity.pdbx_description
1 polymer ?
#
loop_
_entity_poly.entity_id
_entity_poly.type
_entity_poly.pdbx_seq_one_letter_code
_entity_poly.pdbx_strand_id
1 'polypeptide(L)'
;RLILRTMSQSSSVKQGPKAKELPCIFFDLVRNYSSWGLNVCGMPKSDYWRNANAPSAASKLKALKDLIPELSDRQFSQFSLCINHYNQVVVSDHFYQQLLGSS
;
A
#
# COMPACT_ATOMS: atom_id res chain seq x y z
N ARG A 1 15.77 5.39 52.73
CA ARG A 1 15.32 6.04 51.47
C ARG A 1 15.86 5.20 50.31
N LEU A 2 15.02 4.37 49.68
CA LEU A 2 15.39 3.63 48.47
C LEU A 2 15.29 4.59 47.28
N ILE A 3 16.39 4.79 46.54
CA ILE A 3 16.35 5.44 45.23
C ILE A 3 16.26 4.31 44.20
N LEU A 4 15.05 4.03 43.73
CA LEU A 4 14.83 3.20 42.55
C LEU A 4 15.29 3.99 41.32
N ARG A 5 16.50 3.70 40.83
CA ARG A 5 16.94 4.12 39.50
C ARG A 5 16.13 3.36 38.46
N THR A 6 15.11 4.00 37.91
CA THR A 6 14.47 3.54 36.68
C THR A 6 15.48 3.65 35.55
N MET A 7 16.04 2.51 35.14
CA MET A 7 16.72 2.38 33.85
C MET A 7 15.65 2.51 32.77
N SER A 8 15.50 3.71 32.21
CA SER A 8 14.75 3.92 30.98
C SER A 8 15.45 3.15 29.86
N GLN A 9 14.98 1.94 29.57
CA GLN A 9 15.38 1.20 28.38
C GLN A 9 14.94 2.02 27.17
N SER A 10 15.89 2.73 26.56
CA SER A 10 15.73 3.27 25.22
C SER A 10 15.68 2.10 24.25
N SER A 11 14.50 1.51 24.10
CA SER A 11 14.19 0.68 22.95
C SER A 11 14.33 1.56 21.72
N SER A 12 15.46 1.47 21.02
CA SER A 12 15.58 2.02 19.67
C SER A 12 14.49 1.35 18.84
N VAL A 13 13.35 2.04 18.68
CA VAL A 13 12.32 1.66 17.71
C VAL A 13 13.03 1.63 16.38
N LYS A 14 13.34 0.43 15.88
CA LYS A 14 13.81 0.26 14.51
C LYS A 14 12.67 0.76 13.63
N GLN A 15 12.77 2.01 13.17
CA GLN A 15 11.84 2.57 12.21
C GLN A 15 11.91 1.65 10.99
N GLY A 16 10.79 1.01 10.64
CA GLY A 16 10.70 0.22 9.43
C GLY A 16 10.99 1.06 8.18
N PRO A 17 11.19 0.42 7.01
CA PRO A 17 11.41 1.15 5.76
C PRO A 17 10.30 2.18 5.52
N LYS A 18 10.65 3.35 4.98
CA LYS A 18 9.69 4.38 4.60
C LYS A 18 8.87 3.89 3.41
N ALA A 19 7.63 4.35 3.28
CA ALA A 19 6.75 3.96 2.16
C ALA A 19 7.42 4.13 0.78
N LYS A 20 8.19 5.21 0.58
CA LYS A 20 8.88 5.48 -0.69
C LYS A 20 10.06 4.53 -1.00
N GLU A 21 10.51 3.77 -0.02
CA GLU A 21 11.59 2.78 -0.14
C GLU A 21 11.03 1.39 -0.46
N LEU A 22 9.70 1.20 -0.39
CA LEU A 22 9.01 -0.04 -0.70
C LEU A 22 8.45 -0.01 -2.13
N PRO A 23 8.44 -1.15 -2.84
CA PRO A 23 7.85 -1.24 -4.16
C PRO A 23 6.35 -0.94 -4.12
N CYS A 24 5.83 -0.33 -5.18
CA CYS A 24 4.39 -0.16 -5.30
C CYS A 24 3.71 -1.52 -5.48
N ILE A 25 2.64 -1.79 -4.71
CA ILE A 25 1.95 -3.08 -4.71
C ILE A 25 1.36 -3.45 -6.09
N PHE A 26 1.12 -2.46 -6.96
CA PHE A 26 0.56 -2.66 -8.30
C PHE A 26 1.60 -2.58 -9.42
N PHE A 27 2.89 -2.35 -9.11
CA PHE A 27 3.91 -2.05 -10.12
C PHE A 27 3.99 -3.08 -11.25
N ASP A 28 4.04 -4.36 -10.88
CA ASP A 28 4.09 -5.50 -11.78
C ASP A 28 2.72 -5.91 -12.32
N LEU A 29 1.64 -5.41 -11.74
CA LEU A 29 0.26 -5.70 -12.15
C LEU A 29 -0.25 -4.76 -13.25
N VAL A 30 0.37 -3.60 -13.45
CA VAL A 30 -0.04 -2.63 -14.48
C VAL A 30 -0.18 -3.29 -15.84
N ARG A 31 0.75 -4.15 -16.24
CA ARG A 31 0.71 -4.81 -17.56
C ARG A 31 -0.57 -5.62 -17.74
N ASN A 32 -0.97 -6.36 -16.73
CA ASN A 32 -2.09 -7.30 -16.80
C ASN A 32 -3.44 -6.60 -16.69
N TYR A 33 -3.51 -5.48 -15.95
CA TYR A 33 -4.76 -4.78 -15.64
C TYR A 33 -4.89 -3.42 -16.35
N SER A 34 -3.98 -3.09 -17.27
CA SER A 34 -4.00 -1.81 -18.00
C SER A 34 -5.26 -1.63 -18.84
N SER A 35 -5.72 -2.69 -19.52
CA SER A 35 -6.97 -2.69 -20.27
C SER A 35 -8.19 -2.47 -19.38
N TRP A 36 -8.07 -2.72 -18.08
CA TRP A 36 -9.13 -2.60 -17.08
C TRP A 36 -8.97 -1.31 -16.25
N GLY A 37 -8.16 -0.36 -16.74
CA GLY A 37 -8.04 0.99 -16.18
C GLY A 37 -7.02 1.13 -15.05
N LEU A 38 -6.20 0.11 -14.76
CA LEU A 38 -5.07 0.27 -13.85
C LEU A 38 -3.99 1.11 -14.53
N ASN A 39 -3.73 2.30 -14.00
CA ASN A 39 -2.78 3.20 -14.63
C ASN A 39 -1.34 2.79 -14.30
N VAL A 40 -0.39 3.27 -15.11
CA VAL A 40 1.04 3.18 -14.79
C VAL A 40 1.34 3.82 -13.43
N CYS A 41 2.32 3.26 -12.72
CA CYS A 41 2.76 3.81 -11.45
C CYS A 41 3.16 5.28 -11.62
N GLY A 42 2.68 6.15 -10.73
CA GLY A 42 3.06 7.56 -10.73
C GLY A 42 4.57 7.70 -10.55
N MET A 43 5.21 8.54 -11.36
CA MET A 43 6.65 8.75 -11.35
C MET A 43 7.19 9.10 -9.94
N PRO A 44 8.44 8.74 -9.62
CA PRO A 44 9.10 8.97 -8.33
C PRO A 44 9.27 10.45 -7.94
N LYS A 45 8.87 11.40 -8.80
CA LYS A 45 8.96 12.85 -8.53
C LYS A 45 7.96 13.33 -7.47
N SER A 46 6.94 12.54 -7.15
CA SER A 46 6.07 12.82 -6.00
C SER A 46 6.62 12.07 -4.77
N ASP A 47 6.97 12.81 -3.71
CA ASP A 47 7.28 12.23 -2.39
C ASP A 47 6.04 11.59 -1.72
N TYR A 48 4.88 11.63 -2.38
CA TYR A 48 3.63 11.11 -1.84
C TYR A 48 3.50 9.61 -2.08
N TRP A 49 4.03 8.85 -1.13
CA TRP A 49 3.89 7.41 -1.02
C TRP A 49 3.08 7.07 0.24
N ARG A 50 2.29 6.01 0.19
CA ARG A 50 1.50 5.52 1.32
C ARG A 50 1.82 4.06 1.57
N ASN A 51 1.95 3.67 2.83
CA ASN A 51 2.15 2.25 3.16
C ASN A 51 0.90 1.46 2.77
N ALA A 52 1.06 0.32 2.10
CA ALA A 52 -0.07 -0.52 1.71
C ALA A 52 -0.78 -1.14 2.94
N ASN A 53 -0.08 -1.28 4.08
CA ASN A 53 -0.67 -1.72 5.34
C ASN A 53 -1.34 -0.61 6.16
N ALA A 54 -1.36 0.64 5.69
CA ALA A 54 -2.13 1.70 6.37
C ALA A 54 -3.62 1.33 6.37
N PRO A 55 -4.39 1.62 7.45
CA PRO A 55 -5.74 1.06 7.62
C PRO A 55 -6.67 1.24 6.41
N SER A 56 -6.71 2.43 5.81
CA SER A 56 -7.55 2.72 4.64
C SER A 56 -7.09 1.97 3.39
N ALA A 57 -5.78 1.94 3.13
CA ALA A 57 -5.20 1.19 2.01
C ALA A 57 -5.43 -0.31 2.18
N ALA A 58 -5.14 -0.86 3.35
CA ALA A 58 -5.27 -2.29 3.63
C ALA A 58 -6.72 -2.77 3.51
N SER A 59 -7.70 -1.97 3.93
CA SER A 59 -9.12 -2.30 3.77
C SER A 59 -9.50 -2.43 2.28
N LYS A 60 -9.11 -1.45 1.45
CA LYS A 60 -9.40 -1.46 0.01
C LYS A 60 -8.66 -2.57 -0.74
N LEU A 61 -7.39 -2.80 -0.41
CA LEU A 61 -6.60 -3.88 -0.99
C LEU A 61 -7.16 -5.27 -0.62
N LYS A 62 -7.72 -5.44 0.58
CA LYS A 62 -8.42 -6.68 0.95
C LYS A 62 -9.68 -6.89 0.10
N ALA A 63 -10.48 -5.85 -0.12
CA ALA A 63 -11.68 -5.95 -0.96
C ALA A 63 -11.35 -6.29 -2.42
N LEU A 64 -10.15 -5.95 -2.90
CA LEU A 64 -9.68 -6.29 -4.24
C LEU A 64 -9.16 -7.72 -4.38
N LYS A 65 -8.94 -8.48 -3.30
CA LYS A 65 -8.32 -9.82 -3.39
C LYS A 65 -9.14 -10.82 -4.21
N ASP A 66 -10.46 -10.68 -4.19
CA ASP A 66 -11.35 -11.57 -4.95
C ASP A 66 -11.34 -11.27 -6.46
N LEU A 67 -10.92 -10.05 -6.84
CA LEU A 67 -10.88 -9.56 -8.22
C LEU A 67 -9.46 -9.56 -8.80
N ILE A 68 -8.44 -9.50 -7.93
CA ILE A 68 -7.02 -9.47 -8.26
C ILE A 68 -6.32 -10.50 -7.38
N PRO A 69 -6.30 -11.78 -7.80
CA PRO A 69 -5.75 -12.87 -7.00
C PRO A 69 -4.28 -12.65 -6.60
N GLU A 70 -3.50 -11.95 -7.42
CA GLU A 70 -2.08 -11.64 -7.15
C GLU A 70 -1.87 -10.74 -5.93
N LEU A 71 -2.93 -10.15 -5.35
CA LEU A 71 -2.88 -9.43 -4.07
C LEU A 71 -2.97 -10.36 -2.86
N SER A 72 -3.47 -11.58 -3.03
CA SER A 72 -3.62 -12.54 -1.93
C SER A 72 -2.28 -13.00 -1.37
N ASP A 73 -1.29 -13.16 -2.24
CA ASP A 73 0.07 -13.61 -1.90
C ASP A 73 0.97 -12.47 -1.36
N ARG A 74 0.47 -11.23 -1.32
CA ARG A 74 1.27 -10.06 -0.91
C ARG A 74 1.13 -9.74 0.57
N GLN A 75 2.26 -9.65 1.26
CA GLN A 75 2.34 -9.08 2.61
C GLN A 75 2.35 -7.55 2.52
N PHE A 76 1.21 -6.89 2.81
CA PHE A 76 1.06 -5.44 2.60
C PHE A 76 2.08 -4.56 3.35
N SER A 77 2.71 -5.06 4.42
CA SER A 77 3.80 -4.38 5.13
C SER A 77 5.07 -4.21 4.31
N GLN A 78 5.25 -4.99 3.23
CA GLN A 78 6.41 -4.93 2.34
C GLN A 78 6.17 -4.07 1.08
N PHE A 79 5.01 -3.42 0.98
CA PHE A 79 4.64 -2.65 -0.21
C PHE A 79 4.15 -1.25 0.14
N SER A 80 4.17 -0.40 -0.89
CA SER A 80 3.60 0.94 -0.88
C SER A 80 2.54 1.12 -1.96
N LEU A 81 1.88 2.27 -1.91
CA LEU A 81 1.06 2.81 -2.97
C LEU A 81 1.69 4.12 -3.42
N CYS A 82 1.97 4.24 -4.72
CA CYS A 82 2.24 5.55 -5.31
C CYS A 82 0.96 6.40 -5.27
N ILE A 83 1.11 7.73 -5.42
CA ILE A 83 -0.04 8.66 -5.42
C ILE A 83 -1.13 8.25 -6.43
N ASN A 84 -0.73 7.78 -7.62
CA ASN A 84 -1.69 7.43 -8.67
C ASN A 84 -2.56 6.25 -8.23
N HIS A 85 -1.94 5.15 -7.81
CA HIS A 85 -2.67 3.96 -7.35
C HIS A 85 -3.43 4.21 -6.05
N TYR A 86 -2.89 5.03 -5.15
CA TYR A 86 -3.63 5.45 -3.96
C TYR A 86 -4.93 6.16 -4.34
N ASN A 87 -4.89 7.08 -5.31
CA ASN A 87 -6.09 7.78 -5.75
C ASN A 87 -7.08 6.85 -6.48
N GLN A 88 -6.58 5.95 -7.32
CA GLN A 88 -7.42 5.00 -8.06
C GLN A 88 -8.12 3.99 -7.15
N VAL A 89 -7.45 3.53 -6.09
CA VAL A 89 -7.91 2.41 -5.25
C VAL A 89 -8.53 2.87 -3.93
N VAL A 90 -8.04 3.95 -3.35
CA VAL A 90 -8.43 4.39 -2.00
C VAL A 90 -9.35 5.60 -2.04
N VAL A 91 -9.10 6.57 -2.93
CA VAL A 91 -9.86 7.82 -2.98
C VAL A 91 -11.10 7.72 -3.86
N SER A 92 -10.96 7.17 -5.07
CA SER A 92 -12.03 7.22 -6.08
C SER A 92 -12.86 5.94 -6.20
N ASP A 93 -12.37 4.80 -5.68
CA ASP A 93 -12.92 3.45 -5.95
C ASP A 93 -13.12 3.11 -7.44
N HIS A 94 -12.66 3.96 -8.36
CA HIS A 94 -12.93 3.84 -9.78
C HIS A 94 -12.41 2.50 -10.31
N PHE A 95 -11.21 2.11 -9.90
CA PHE A 95 -10.62 0.86 -10.36
C PHE A 95 -11.45 -0.36 -9.88
N TYR A 96 -11.91 -0.35 -8.63
CA TYR A 96 -12.77 -1.42 -8.10
C TYR A 96 -14.09 -1.53 -8.89
N GLN A 97 -14.74 -0.41 -9.20
CA GLN A 97 -15.98 -0.40 -9.99
C GLN A 97 -15.76 -0.88 -11.43
N GLN A 98 -14.64 -0.51 -12.06
CA GLN A 98 -14.30 -1.00 -13.40
C GLN A 98 -14.16 -2.53 -13.42
N LEU A 99 -13.54 -3.12 -12.39
CA LEU A 99 -13.41 -4.57 -12.28
C LEU A 99 -14.77 -5.27 -12.14
N LEU A 100 -15.68 -4.72 -11.33
CA LEU A 100 -17.04 -5.26 -11.16
C LEU A 100 -17.93 -5.11 -12.41
N GLY A 101 -17.76 -4.02 -13.17
CA GLY A 101 -18.50 -3.81 -14.41
C GLY A 101 -17.97 -4.62 -15.59
N SER A 102 -16.78 -5.23 -15.45
CA SER A 102 -16.13 -6.05 -16.48
C SER A 102 -16.31 -7.56 -16.26
N SER A 103 -16.99 -7.98 -15.19
CA SER A 103 -17.24 -9.38 -14.81
C SER A 103 -18.53 -9.95 -15.37
#